data_AF-A0A915A6P3-F1
#
_entry.id   AF-A0A915A6P3-F1
#
_cell.length_a   1.000
_cell.length_b   1.000
_cell.length_c   1.000
_cell.angle_alpha   90.00
_cell.angle_beta   90.00
_cell.angle_gamma   90.00
#
_symmetry.space_group_name_H-M   'P 1'
#
loop_
_entity.id
_entity.type
_entity.pdbx_description
1 polymer ?
#
loop_
_entity_poly.entity_id
_entity_poly.type
_entity_poly.pdbx_seq_one_letter_code
_entity_poly.pdbx_strand_id
1 'polypeptide(L)'
;MVFDYMPITLSALVKKLGGRHPNYLDIKLYTWQLFNGLMFLFHSHICHRDIKPQNLLVEPAIGNLKIADFGSAKVMKRYVQSTSYQVTLYICRSKF
;
A
#
# COMPACT_ATOMS: atom_id res chain seq x y z
N MET A 1 -3.35 -6.60 18.64
CA MET A 1 -2.22 -7.10 17.82
C MET A 1 -1.02 -6.23 18.12
N VAL A 2 0.17 -6.82 18.28
CA VAL A 2 1.43 -6.08 18.48
C VAL A 2 2.25 -6.25 17.20
N PHE A 3 2.72 -5.15 16.61
CA PHE A 3 3.47 -5.13 15.35
C PHE A 3 4.77 -4.35 15.52
N ASP A 4 5.73 -4.58 14.62
CA ASP A 4 6.94 -3.78 14.53
C ASP A 4 6.59 -2.30 14.35
N TYR A 5 7.33 -1.44 15.06
CA TYR A 5 7.17 -0.02 14.93
C TYR A 5 7.66 0.44 13.55
N MET A 6 6.80 1.15 12.81
CA MET A 6 7.16 1.86 11.60
C MET A 6 6.89 3.36 11.82
N PRO A 7 7.88 4.23 11.58
CA PRO A 7 7.83 5.60 12.08
C PRO A 7 6.81 6.48 11.36
N ILE A 8 6.59 6.28 10.07
CA ILE A 8 5.71 7.13 9.26
C ILE A 8 4.96 6.33 8.18
N THR A 9 3.88 6.92 7.66
CA THR A 9 3.21 6.45 6.44
C THR A 9 3.83 7.09 5.20
N LEU A 10 3.64 6.48 4.04
CA LEU A 10 4.05 7.06 2.76
C LEU A 10 3.31 8.39 2.51
N SER A 11 2.04 8.51 2.93
CA SER A 11 1.30 9.77 2.88
C SER A 11 1.96 10.87 3.72
N ALA A 12 2.40 10.56 4.94
CA ALA A 12 3.12 11.50 5.80
C ALA A 12 4.49 11.88 5.21
N LEU A 13 5.20 10.93 4.58
CA LEU A 13 6.46 11.19 3.89
C LEU A 13 6.27 12.21 2.76
N VAL A 14 5.29 12.00 1.87
CA VAL A 14 5.02 12.90 0.74
C VAL A 14 4.60 14.31 1.22
N LYS A 15 3.84 14.39 2.32
CA LYS A 15 3.52 15.68 2.96
C LYS A 15 4.77 16.38 3.50
N LYS A 16 5.67 15.65 4.15
CA LYS A 16 6.95 16.18 4.68
C LYS A 16 7.86 16.71 3.56
N LEU A 17 7.80 16.11 2.38
CA LEU A 17 8.51 16.57 1.19
C LEU A 17 7.85 17.79 0.51
N GLY A 18 6.76 18.33 1.07
CA GLY A 18 6.06 19.50 0.52
C GLY A 18 5.38 19.21 -0.81
N GLY A 19 4.87 17.99 -1.02
CA GLY A 19 4.26 17.57 -2.28
C GLY A 19 5.27 17.17 -3.36
N ARG A 20 6.58 17.22 -3.05
CA ARG A 20 7.60 16.60 -3.90
C ARG A 20 7.59 15.09 -3.72
N HIS A 21 7.94 14.37 -4.78
CA HIS A 21 8.12 12.92 -4.70
C HIS A 21 9.46 12.59 -4.02
N PRO A 22 9.59 11.40 -3.40
CA PRO A 22 10.88 10.87 -2.95
C PRO A 22 11.88 10.82 -4.11
N ASN A 23 13.16 10.59 -3.80
CA ASN A 23 14.16 10.45 -4.85
C ASN A 23 13.82 9.23 -5.75
N TYR A 24 14.39 9.17 -6.95
CA TYR A 24 14.10 8.10 -7.90
C TYR A 24 14.42 6.69 -7.36
N LEU A 25 15.47 6.57 -6.54
CA LEU A 25 15.87 5.30 -5.94
C LEU A 25 14.84 4.81 -4.92
N ASP A 26 14.34 5.69 -4.06
CA ASP A 26 13.31 5.43 -3.06
C ASP A 26 12.01 5.00 -3.74
N ILE A 27 11.61 5.70 -4.80
CA ILE A 27 10.43 5.33 -5.59
C ILE A 27 10.57 3.91 -6.12
N LYS A 28 11.71 3.59 -6.74
CA LYS A 28 11.97 2.27 -7.30
C LYS A 28 11.99 1.19 -6.21
N LEU A 29 12.65 1.47 -5.08
CA LEU A 29 12.77 0.57 -3.93
C LEU A 29 11.41 0.28 -3.29
N TYR A 30 10.63 1.31 -2.97
CA TYR A 30 9.31 1.17 -2.37
C TYR A 30 8.32 0.49 -3.31
N THR A 31 8.37 0.80 -4.61
CA THR A 31 7.53 0.13 -5.62
C THR A 31 7.84 -1.36 -5.70
N TRP A 32 9.12 -1.73 -5.72
CA TRP A 32 9.53 -3.14 -5.72
C TRP A 32 9.07 -3.89 -4.47
N GLN A 33 9.23 -3.29 -3.28
CA GLN A 33 8.75 -3.89 -2.02
C GLN A 33 7.23 -4.02 -1.97
N LEU A 34 6.50 -3.01 -2.46
CA LEU A 34 5.04 -3.04 -2.55
C LEU A 34 4.57 -4.23 -3.40
N PHE A 35 5.15 -4.41 -4.58
CA PHE A 35 4.77 -5.53 -5.45
C PHE A 35 5.13 -6.90 -4.85
N ASN A 36 6.27 -7.02 -4.18
CA ASN A 36 6.61 -8.26 -3.47
C ASN A 36 5.60 -8.56 -2.34
N GLY A 37 5.21 -7.54 -1.56
CA GLY A 37 4.18 -7.68 -0.54
C GLY A 37 2.83 -8.10 -1.14
N LEU A 38 2.43 -7.49 -2.27
CA LEU A 38 1.21 -7.85 -2.98
C LEU A 38 1.25 -9.28 -3.54
N MET A 39 2.39 -9.71 -4.07
CA MET A 39 2.59 -11.09 -4.54
C MET A 39 2.46 -12.09 -3.38
N PHE A 40 3.00 -11.77 -2.20
CA PHE A 40 2.82 -12.59 -1.01
C PHE A 40 1.34 -12.72 -0.61
N LEU A 41 0.60 -11.60 -0.62
CA LEU A 41 -0.84 -11.62 -0.35
C LEU A 41 -1.62 -12.43 -1.39
N PHE A 42 -1.26 -12.29 -2.67
CA PHE A 42 -1.85 -13.05 -3.76
C PHE A 42 -1.70 -14.56 -3.58
N HIS A 43 -0.48 -15.04 -3.26
CA HIS A 43 -0.24 -16.45 -2.97
C HIS A 43 -0.98 -16.94 -1.71
N SER A 44 -1.19 -16.05 -0.74
CA SER A 44 -1.98 -16.33 0.47
C SER A 44 -3.50 -16.25 0.22
N HIS A 45 -3.93 -16.00 -1.02
CA HIS A 45 -5.32 -15.75 -1.39
C HIS A 45 -5.97 -14.59 -0.61
N ILE A 46 -5.18 -13.60 -0.19
CA ILE A 46 -5.66 -12.42 0.52
C ILE A 46 -5.69 -11.24 -0.46
N CYS A 47 -6.85 -10.61 -0.60
CA CYS A 47 -6.95 -9.32 -1.28
C CYS A 47 -6.99 -8.21 -0.23
N HIS A 48 -6.04 -7.27 -0.28
CA HIS A 48 -5.96 -6.16 0.69
C HIS A 48 -7.12 -5.15 0.53
N ARG A 49 -7.49 -4.85 -0.72
CA ARG A 49 -8.58 -3.95 -1.15
C ARG A 49 -8.45 -2.46 -0.80
N ASP A 50 -7.70 -2.09 0.23
CA ASP A 50 -7.49 -0.68 0.62
C ASP A 50 -6.02 -0.25 0.47
N ILE A 51 -5.43 -0.48 -0.72
CA ILE A 51 -4.06 -0.06 -1.00
C ILE A 51 -4.05 1.44 -1.31
N LYS A 52 -3.45 2.21 -0.41
CA LYS A 52 -3.31 3.67 -0.50
C LYS A 52 -2.11 4.15 0.31
N PRO A 53 -1.56 5.36 0.07
CA PRO A 53 -0.37 5.84 0.76
C PRO A 53 -0.48 5.92 2.30
N GLN A 54 -1.70 5.98 2.84
CA GLN A 54 -1.96 5.96 4.29
C GLN A 54 -1.73 4.57 4.90
N ASN A 55 -1.92 3.52 4.11
CA ASN A 55 -1.81 2.11 4.52
C ASN A 55 -0.45 1.51 4.13
N LEU A 56 0.47 2.33 3.63
CA LEU A 56 1.85 1.96 3.35
C LEU A 56 2.74 2.60 4.40
N LEU A 57 3.29 1.78 5.29
CA LEU A 57 4.23 2.22 6.32
C LEU A 57 5.63 2.21 5.74
N VAL A 58 6.40 3.27 5.99
CA VAL A 58 7.77 3.41 5.48
C VAL A 58 8.74 3.80 6.58
N GLU A 59 9.97 3.32 6.43
CA GLU A 59 11.09 3.64 7.30
C GLU A 59 12.23 4.22 6.43
N PRO A 60 12.26 5.55 6.22
CA PRO A 60 13.19 6.15 5.27
C PRO A 60 14.66 5.97 5.62
N ALA A 61 14.98 5.77 6.90
CA ALA A 61 16.36 5.57 7.35
C ALA A 61 16.98 4.26 6.82
N ILE A 62 16.15 3.23 6.64
CA ILE A 62 16.58 1.89 6.22
C ILE A 62 16.03 1.55 4.81
N GLY A 63 15.03 2.31 4.33
CA GLY A 63 14.40 2.12 3.03
C GLY A 63 13.34 1.02 3.01
N ASN A 64 12.76 0.65 4.16
CA ASN A 64 11.75 -0.39 4.24
C ASN A 64 10.34 0.14 3.96
N LEU A 65 9.50 -0.69 3.32
CA LEU A 65 8.07 -0.48 3.14
C LEU A 65 7.28 -1.72 3.60
N LYS A 66 6.24 -1.51 4.40
CA LYS A 66 5.30 -2.57 4.82
C LYS A 66 3.85 -2.15 4.51
N ILE A 67 3.06 -3.11 4.04
CA ILE A 67 1.62 -2.96 3.85
C ILE A 67 0.94 -3.12 5.22
N ALA A 68 0.05 -2.20 5.57
CA ALA A 68 -0.68 -2.19 6.83
C ALA A 68 -2.18 -1.98 6.61
N ASP A 69 -2.95 -2.14 7.69
CA ASP A 69 -4.41 -2.03 7.71
C ASP A 69 -5.15 -3.07 6.85
N PHE A 70 -5.13 -4.30 7.36
CA PHE A 70 -5.89 -5.43 6.81
C PHE A 70 -7.36 -5.44 7.24
N GLY A 71 -7.89 -4.36 7.85
CA GLY A 71 -9.29 -4.30 8.29
C GLY A 71 -10.29 -4.45 7.14
N SER A 72 -9.88 -4.05 5.93
CA SER A 72 -10.64 -4.24 4.69
C SER A 72 -10.18 -5.45 3.88
N ALA A 73 -9.23 -6.25 4.35
CA ALA A 73 -8.73 -7.39 3.60
C ALA A 73 -9.75 -8.53 3.55
N LYS A 74 -9.71 -9.35 2.50
CA LYS A 74 -10.61 -10.50 2.32
C LYS A 74 -9.87 -11.69 1.74
N VAL A 75 -10.09 -12.87 2.34
CA VAL A 75 -9.64 -14.13 1.74
C VAL A 75 -10.54 -14.45 0.54
N MET A 76 -9.92 -14.51 -0.63
CA MET A 76 -10.55 -14.79 -1.91
C MET A 76 -10.78 -16.30 -2.04
N LYS A 77 -12.03 -16.73 -2.14
CA LYS A 77 -12.37 -18.12 -2.47
C LYS A 77 -12.49 -18.24 -3.99
N ARG A 78 -11.84 -19.23 -4.61
CA ARG A 78 -11.78 -19.46 -6.06
C ARG A 78 -13.15 -19.54 -6.79
N TYR A 79 -14.25 -19.70 -6.05
CA TYR A 79 -15.59 -19.95 -6.62
C TYR A 79 -16.70 -19.02 -6.09
N VAL A 80 -16.35 -17.92 -5.43
CA VAL A 80 -17.35 -16.97 -4.90
C VAL A 80 -17.09 -15.57 -5.47
N GLN A 81 -18.06 -15.02 -6.19
CA GLN A 81 -18.00 -13.64 -6.68
C GLN A 81 -17.77 -12.69 -5.50
N SER A 82 -16.69 -11.92 -5.56
CA SER A 82 -16.39 -10.91 -4.55
C SER A 82 -17.14 -9.62 -4.87
N THR A 83 -17.77 -9.01 -3.87
CA THR A 83 -18.52 -7.76 -4.03
C THR A 83 -17.61 -6.63 -4.53
N SER A 84 -18.06 -5.95 -5.60
CA SER A 84 -17.27 -5.05 -6.47
C SER A 84 -16.80 -3.74 -5.82
N TYR A 85 -17.45 -3.28 -4.75
CA TYR A 85 -17.41 -1.86 -4.35
C TYR A 85 -16.45 -1.49 -3.22
N GLN A 86 -15.33 -2.20 -3.02
CA GLN A 86 -14.47 -1.99 -1.85
C GLN A 86 -13.02 -1.59 -2.16
N VAL A 87 -12.76 -1.03 -3.35
CA VAL A 87 -11.45 -0.45 -3.68
C VAL A 87 -11.52 1.07 -3.58
N THR A 88 -10.51 1.71 -2.97
CA THR A 88 -10.40 3.18 -2.96
C THR A 88 -10.32 3.68 -4.41
N LEU A 89 -11.41 4.28 -4.89
CA LEU A 89 -11.52 4.76 -6.26
C LEU A 89 -10.71 6.07 -6.39
N TYR A 90 -9.41 5.97 -6.63
CA TYR A 90 -8.62 7.11 -7.10
C TYR A 90 -8.94 7.35 -8.58
N ILE A 91 -10.10 7.94 -8.89
CA ILE A 91 -10.33 8.50 -10.23
C ILE A 91 -9.34 9.67 -10.35
N CYS A 92 -8.30 9.47 -11.15
CA CYS A 92 -7.57 10.59 -11.75
C CYS A 92 -8.59 11.33 -12.64
N ARG A 93 -9.21 12.40 -12.11
CA ARG A 93 -9.99 13.33 -12.92
C ARG A 93 -9.00 14.10 -13.79
N SER A 94 -8.57 13.49 -14.88
CA SER A 94 -8.00 14.23 -15.99
C SER A 94 -9.18 14.94 -16.65
N LYS A 95 -9.31 16.24 -16.41
CA LYS A 95 -10.10 17.11 -17.26
C LYS A 95 -9.34 17.25 -18.57
N PHE A 96 -9.81 16.60 -19.62
CA PHE A 96 -9.74 17.09 -20.99
C PHE A 96 -11.08 16.77 -21.66
#